data_AF-A0A7V9PIJ3-F1
#
_entry.id   AF-A0A7V9PIJ3-F1
#
_cell.length_a   1.000
_cell.length_b   1.000
_cell.length_c   1.000
_cell.angle_alpha   90.00
_cell.angle_beta   90.00
_cell.angle_gamma   90.00
#
_symmetry.space_group_name_H-M   'P 1'
#
loop_
_entity.id
_entity.type
_entity.pdbx_description
1 polymer ?
#
loop_
_entity_poly.entity_id
_entity_poly.type
_entity_poly.pdbx_seq_one_letter_code
_entity_poly.pdbx_strand_id
1 'polypeptide(L)'
;MVAPSSISTRRFPDPIRIELQVAYARAWESLTATHEIQAVAFVRNLRNRLGTEEALHRYFRDVAVPMQMQETVRARAFLALTPDERAHQGPDFAEYTAARGPQRMVEALRRRAQYVEETSLACRLAASLADEAVSLNHVMMALEVADILRPVMAVDEALVHYIRAFELSSVPAQLVFQRALARVAERQPVLAPKVESEPVLESGPRLRNASRPTPSFGLRAIG
;
A
#
# COMPACT_ATOMS: atom_id res chain seq x y z
N MET A 1 7.49 2.78 -13.01
CA MET A 1 8.04 1.46 -12.70
C MET A 1 8.80 0.95 -13.91
N VAL A 2 10.05 0.49 -13.73
CA VAL A 2 10.91 -0.01 -14.82
C VAL A 2 10.80 -1.53 -14.97
N ALA A 3 11.00 -2.05 -16.18
CA ALA A 3 11.12 -3.48 -16.40
C ALA A 3 12.33 -4.08 -15.65
N PRO A 4 12.28 -5.36 -15.19
CA PRO A 4 13.35 -5.94 -14.37
C PRO A 4 14.74 -5.92 -15.02
N SER A 5 14.79 -6.00 -16.36
CA SER A 5 16.02 -5.96 -17.16
C SER A 5 16.75 -4.61 -17.18
N SER A 6 16.09 -3.51 -16.78
CA SER A 6 16.66 -2.16 -16.74
C SER A 6 17.03 -1.69 -15.32
N ILE A 7 16.77 -2.49 -14.28
CA ILE A 7 17.18 -2.17 -12.91
C ILE A 7 18.70 -2.39 -12.76
N SER A 8 19.42 -1.34 -12.34
CA SER A 8 20.90 -1.35 -12.32
C SER A 8 21.48 -2.07 -11.11
N THR A 9 21.58 -3.40 -11.19
CA THR A 9 22.17 -4.27 -10.16
C THR A 9 23.70 -4.38 -10.23
N ARG A 10 24.35 -3.71 -11.19
CA ARG A 10 25.81 -3.80 -11.48
C ARG A 10 26.74 -3.38 -10.34
N ARG A 11 26.23 -2.78 -9.26
CA ARG A 11 27.01 -2.34 -8.09
C ARG A 11 27.22 -3.44 -7.05
N PHE A 12 26.51 -4.56 -7.17
CA PHE A 12 26.57 -5.67 -6.20
C PHE A 12 27.51 -6.80 -6.65
N PRO A 13 28.11 -7.54 -5.71
CA PRO A 13 28.88 -8.74 -6.00
C PRO A 13 28.05 -9.75 -6.82
N ASP A 14 28.72 -10.45 -7.74
CA ASP A 14 28.13 -11.40 -8.69
C ASP A 14 27.02 -12.33 -8.14
N PRO A 15 27.18 -13.03 -6.99
CA PRO A 15 26.10 -13.88 -6.45
C PRO A 15 24.85 -13.07 -6.07
N ILE A 16 25.02 -12.01 -5.27
CA ILE A 16 23.93 -11.12 -4.84
C ILE A 16 23.26 -10.46 -6.06
N ARG A 17 24.04 -10.11 -7.09
CA ARG A 17 23.53 -9.52 -8.34
C ARG A 17 22.55 -10.45 -9.07
N ILE A 18 22.82 -11.75 -9.09
CA ILE A 18 21.95 -12.76 -9.72
C ILE A 18 20.70 -12.97 -8.88
N GLU A 19 20.83 -13.17 -7.56
CA GLU A 19 19.68 -13.32 -6.65
C GLU A 19 18.74 -12.12 -6.70
N LEU A 20 19.28 -10.90 -6.72
CA LEU A 20 18.52 -9.66 -6.83
C LEU A 20 17.80 -9.53 -8.18
N GLN A 21 18.42 -9.97 -9.29
CA GLN A 21 17.75 -10.02 -10.59
C GLN A 21 16.57 -11.02 -10.61
N VAL A 22 16.75 -12.19 -9.97
CA VAL A 22 15.67 -13.18 -9.81
C VAL A 22 14.56 -12.64 -8.91
N ALA A 23 14.88 -11.96 -7.82
CA ALA A 23 13.91 -11.32 -6.93
C ALA A 23 13.09 -10.23 -7.64
N TYR A 24 13.74 -9.36 -8.43
CA TYR A 24 13.03 -8.35 -9.22
C TYR A 24 12.15 -8.95 -10.33
N ALA A 25 12.58 -10.04 -10.98
CA ALA A 25 11.73 -10.76 -11.93
C ALA A 25 10.51 -11.39 -11.26
N ARG A 26 10.68 -12.02 -10.08
CA ARG A 26 9.58 -12.58 -9.27
C ARG A 26 8.62 -11.50 -8.80
N ALA A 27 9.13 -10.37 -8.32
CA ALA A 27 8.31 -9.25 -7.86
C ALA A 27 7.48 -8.65 -9.00
N TRP A 28 8.04 -8.52 -10.20
CA TRP A 28 7.29 -8.07 -11.39
C TRP A 28 6.15 -9.02 -11.76
N GLU A 29 6.41 -10.33 -11.79
CA GLU A 29 5.38 -11.33 -12.09
C GLU A 29 4.32 -11.39 -10.99
N SER A 30 4.72 -11.33 -9.71
CA SER A 30 3.84 -11.25 -8.55
C SER A 30 2.90 -10.04 -8.61
N LEU A 31 3.42 -8.86 -8.95
CA LEU A 31 2.62 -7.64 -9.14
C LEU A 31 1.67 -7.78 -10.34
N THR A 32 2.12 -8.38 -11.45
CA THR A 32 1.28 -8.66 -12.63
C THR A 32 0.11 -9.58 -12.26
N ALA A 33 0.36 -10.68 -11.55
CA ALA A 33 -0.68 -11.59 -11.05
C ALA A 33 -1.59 -10.93 -9.99
N THR A 34 -1.06 -10.02 -9.16
CA THR A 34 -1.87 -9.26 -8.20
C THR A 34 -2.85 -8.34 -8.92
N HIS A 35 -2.37 -7.59 -9.91
CA HIS A 35 -3.23 -6.74 -10.75
C HIS A 35 -4.26 -7.55 -11.55
N GLU A 36 -3.89 -8.72 -12.06
CA GLU A 36 -4.81 -9.66 -12.74
C GLU A 36 -5.96 -10.09 -11.80
N ILE A 37 -5.63 -10.59 -10.60
CA ILE A 37 -6.62 -11.01 -9.60
C ILE A 37 -7.53 -9.84 -9.21
N GLN A 38 -6.97 -8.66 -8.98
CA GLN A 38 -7.74 -7.47 -8.59
C GLN A 38 -8.60 -6.91 -9.73
N ALA A 39 -8.14 -6.95 -10.98
CA ALA A 39 -8.94 -6.56 -12.15
C ALA A 39 -10.16 -7.49 -12.32
N VAL A 40 -9.96 -8.80 -12.19
CA VAL A 40 -11.03 -9.81 -12.26
C VAL A 40 -12.02 -9.63 -11.09
N ALA A 41 -11.53 -9.36 -9.89
CA ALA A 41 -12.39 -9.05 -8.73
C ALA A 41 -13.19 -7.75 -8.93
N PHE A 42 -12.57 -6.70 -9.48
CA PHE A 42 -13.21 -5.43 -9.79
C PHE A 42 -14.37 -5.60 -10.79
N VAL A 43 -14.15 -6.35 -11.88
CA VAL A 43 -15.20 -6.71 -12.85
C VAL A 43 -16.32 -7.50 -12.15
N ARG A 44 -16.00 -8.55 -11.39
CA ARG A 44 -17.00 -9.40 -10.71
C ARG A 44 -17.85 -8.63 -9.71
N ASN A 45 -17.24 -7.71 -8.95
CA ASN A 45 -17.93 -6.86 -7.98
C ASN A 45 -18.86 -5.82 -8.65
N LEU A 46 -18.51 -5.36 -9.86
CA LEU A 46 -19.26 -4.34 -10.59
C LEU A 46 -20.14 -4.87 -11.73
N ARG A 47 -20.19 -6.19 -11.95
CA ARG A 47 -20.98 -6.83 -13.03
C ARG A 47 -22.46 -6.45 -13.03
N ASN A 48 -23.04 -6.16 -11.86
CA ASN A 48 -24.44 -5.72 -11.76
C ASN A 48 -24.63 -4.24 -12.13
N ARG A 49 -23.54 -3.50 -12.42
CA ARG A 49 -23.52 -2.04 -12.64
C ARG A 49 -22.83 -1.58 -13.92
N LEU A 50 -21.85 -2.34 -14.42
CA LEU A 50 -21.02 -1.99 -15.58
C LEU A 50 -20.82 -3.22 -16.48
N GLY A 51 -20.70 -2.99 -17.78
CA GLY A 51 -20.18 -3.99 -18.71
C GLY A 51 -18.69 -4.26 -18.49
N THR A 52 -18.23 -5.44 -18.87
CA THR A 52 -16.87 -5.92 -18.56
C THR A 52 -15.76 -5.04 -19.14
N GLU A 53 -15.92 -4.52 -20.37
CA GLU A 53 -14.93 -3.62 -20.97
C GLU A 53 -14.84 -2.28 -20.23
N GLU A 54 -15.98 -1.68 -19.87
CA GLU A 54 -16.03 -0.44 -19.08
C GLU A 54 -15.50 -0.69 -17.66
N ALA A 55 -15.81 -1.82 -17.03
CA ALA A 55 -15.27 -2.17 -15.71
C ALA A 55 -13.74 -2.32 -15.74
N LEU A 56 -13.17 -2.94 -16.77
CA LEU A 56 -11.71 -3.00 -16.96
C LEU A 56 -11.12 -1.62 -17.29
N HIS A 57 -11.77 -0.81 -18.13
CA HIS A 57 -11.34 0.57 -18.41
C HIS A 57 -11.31 1.44 -17.16
N ARG A 58 -12.34 1.31 -16.29
CA ARG A 58 -12.37 1.95 -14.95
C ARG A 58 -11.23 1.46 -14.07
N TYR A 59 -10.98 0.14 -14.01
CA TYR A 59 -9.86 -0.41 -13.24
C TYR A 59 -8.51 0.21 -13.64
N PHE A 60 -8.16 0.24 -14.93
CA PHE A 60 -6.89 0.80 -15.41
C PHE A 60 -6.75 2.32 -15.27
N ARG A 61 -7.86 3.03 -15.00
CA ARG A 61 -7.86 4.49 -14.76
C ARG A 61 -7.83 4.82 -13.26
N ASP A 62 -8.58 4.06 -12.46
CA ASP A 62 -8.81 4.34 -11.04
C ASP A 62 -7.81 3.62 -10.12
N VAL A 63 -7.13 2.56 -10.60
CA VAL A 63 -6.03 1.85 -9.92
C VAL A 63 -4.70 2.11 -10.63
N ALA A 64 -3.63 2.31 -9.87
CA ALA A 64 -2.33 2.77 -10.39
C ALA A 64 -1.48 1.67 -11.10
N VAL A 65 -2.05 0.99 -12.10
CA VAL A 65 -1.38 -0.07 -12.87
C VAL A 65 -0.27 0.49 -13.76
N PRO A 66 1.00 0.03 -13.65
CA PRO A 66 2.11 0.47 -14.50
C PRO A 66 1.81 0.25 -15.99
N MET A 67 2.05 1.26 -16.83
CA MET A 67 1.75 1.24 -18.28
C MET A 67 2.33 0.01 -19.00
N GLN A 68 3.52 -0.45 -18.59
CA GLN A 68 4.19 -1.62 -19.14
C GLN A 68 3.54 -2.96 -18.73
N MET A 69 2.76 -2.98 -17.65
CA MET A 69 1.97 -4.13 -17.21
C MET A 69 0.54 -4.12 -17.78
N GLN A 70 -0.04 -2.94 -18.07
CA GLN A 70 -1.48 -2.79 -18.36
C GLN A 70 -2.02 -3.76 -19.40
N GLU A 71 -1.35 -3.93 -20.55
CA GLU A 71 -1.86 -4.78 -21.62
C GLU A 71 -1.73 -6.28 -21.29
N THR A 72 -0.68 -6.68 -20.58
CA THR A 72 -0.52 -8.05 -20.03
C THR A 72 -1.61 -8.35 -19.01
N VAL A 73 -1.85 -7.43 -18.06
CA VAL A 73 -2.90 -7.55 -17.05
C VAL A 73 -4.27 -7.59 -17.71
N ARG A 74 -4.54 -6.76 -18.73
CA ARG A 74 -5.81 -6.75 -19.47
C ARG A 74 -6.05 -8.08 -20.17
N ALA A 75 -5.07 -8.57 -20.91
CA ALA A 75 -5.16 -9.85 -21.62
C ALA A 75 -5.40 -11.03 -20.66
N ARG A 76 -4.64 -11.11 -19.56
CA ARG A 76 -4.84 -12.18 -18.55
C ARG A 76 -6.18 -12.07 -17.83
N ALA A 77 -6.59 -10.87 -17.41
CA ALA A 77 -7.87 -10.65 -16.76
C ALA A 77 -9.06 -11.04 -17.67
N PHE A 78 -9.00 -10.73 -18.98
CA PHE A 78 -9.99 -11.23 -19.94
C PHE A 78 -10.01 -12.76 -20.04
N LEU A 79 -8.84 -13.42 -20.05
CA LEU A 79 -8.76 -14.89 -20.10
C LEU A 79 -9.27 -15.58 -18.82
N ALA A 80 -9.14 -14.92 -17.67
CA ALA A 80 -9.61 -15.40 -16.36
C ALA A 80 -11.12 -15.18 -16.09
N LEU A 81 -11.83 -14.51 -17.01
CA LEU A 81 -13.28 -14.32 -16.98
C LEU A 81 -14.00 -15.40 -17.81
N THR A 82 -15.15 -15.86 -17.32
CA THR A 82 -15.98 -16.84 -18.05
C THR A 82 -16.49 -16.24 -19.37
N PRO A 83 -16.97 -17.06 -20.33
CA PRO A 83 -17.59 -16.54 -21.57
C PRO A 83 -18.74 -15.56 -21.28
N ASP A 84 -19.58 -15.87 -20.30
CA ASP A 84 -20.74 -15.04 -19.93
C ASP A 84 -20.32 -13.73 -19.24
N GLU A 85 -19.28 -13.77 -18.40
CA GLU A 85 -18.69 -12.56 -17.81
C GLU A 85 -18.08 -11.66 -18.89
N ARG A 86 -17.38 -12.24 -19.88
CA ARG A 86 -16.83 -11.48 -21.02
C ARG A 86 -17.92 -10.87 -21.92
N ALA A 87 -19.02 -11.59 -22.13
CA ALA A 87 -20.14 -11.11 -22.94
C ALA A 87 -21.00 -10.04 -22.23
N HIS A 88 -20.76 -9.75 -20.94
CA HIS A 88 -21.60 -8.85 -20.16
C HIS A 88 -21.43 -7.38 -20.56
N GLN A 89 -22.46 -6.79 -21.18
CA GLN A 89 -22.47 -5.40 -21.66
C GLN A 89 -22.89 -4.37 -20.60
N GLY A 90 -23.34 -4.81 -19.43
CA GLY A 90 -23.89 -3.95 -18.37
C GLY A 90 -25.41 -4.03 -18.28
N PRO A 91 -26.04 -3.25 -17.36
CA PRO A 91 -27.49 -3.15 -17.28
C PRO A 91 -28.08 -2.37 -18.46
N ASP A 92 -29.24 -2.81 -18.93
CA ASP A 92 -30.01 -2.12 -19.97
C ASP A 92 -30.69 -0.86 -19.40
N PHE A 93 -30.53 0.27 -20.08
CA PHE A 93 -31.12 1.56 -19.73
C PHE A 93 -32.33 1.94 -20.60
N ALA A 94 -32.83 1.04 -21.47
CA ALA A 94 -34.00 1.27 -22.32
C ALA A 94 -35.28 1.64 -21.53
N GLU A 95 -35.43 1.18 -20.28
CA GLU A 95 -36.55 1.58 -19.41
C GLU A 95 -36.56 3.11 -19.16
N TYR A 96 -35.38 3.75 -19.07
CA TYR A 96 -35.26 5.18 -18.80
C TYR A 96 -35.65 6.05 -20.00
N THR A 97 -35.48 5.56 -21.24
CA THR A 97 -35.90 6.27 -22.46
C THR A 97 -37.39 6.07 -22.78
N ALA A 98 -38.02 5.02 -22.24
CA ALA A 98 -39.46 4.78 -22.33
C ALA A 98 -40.33 5.72 -21.45
N ALA A 99 -39.71 6.55 -20.60
CA ALA A 99 -40.37 7.42 -19.61
C ALA A 99 -41.17 8.59 -20.24
N ARG A 100 -42.36 8.31 -20.77
CA ARG A 100 -43.28 9.34 -21.31
C ARG A 100 -43.91 10.18 -20.20
N GLY A 101 -43.67 11.50 -20.23
CA GLY A 101 -44.28 12.52 -19.35
C GLY A 101 -43.28 13.22 -18.42
N PRO A 102 -43.40 14.54 -18.19
CA PRO A 102 -42.32 15.34 -17.60
C PRO A 102 -41.96 14.95 -16.16
N GLN A 103 -42.92 14.57 -15.31
CA GLN A 103 -42.64 14.09 -13.95
C GLN A 103 -41.80 12.79 -13.99
N ARG A 104 -42.20 11.84 -14.84
CA ARG A 104 -41.48 10.56 -15.04
C ARG A 104 -40.08 10.77 -15.62
N MET A 105 -39.90 11.76 -16.50
CA MET A 105 -38.57 12.16 -16.98
C MET A 105 -37.69 12.69 -15.83
N VAL A 106 -38.22 13.55 -14.95
CA VAL A 106 -37.47 14.05 -13.77
C VAL A 106 -37.12 12.91 -12.81
N GLU A 107 -38.03 11.97 -12.57
CA GLU A 107 -37.78 10.78 -11.75
C GLU A 107 -36.75 9.83 -12.37
N ALA A 108 -36.79 9.62 -13.69
CA ALA A 108 -35.81 8.83 -14.42
C ALA A 108 -34.41 9.49 -14.39
N LEU A 109 -34.34 10.81 -14.54
CA LEU A 109 -33.10 11.58 -14.42
C LEU A 109 -32.51 11.52 -13.00
N ARG A 110 -33.35 11.67 -11.95
CA ARG A 110 -32.92 11.51 -10.55
C ARG A 110 -32.37 10.12 -10.27
N ARG A 111 -33.09 9.06 -10.65
CA ARG A 111 -32.64 7.67 -10.50
C ARG A 111 -31.32 7.43 -11.25
N ARG A 112 -31.17 7.95 -12.47
CA ARG A 112 -29.92 7.88 -13.23
C ARG A 112 -28.76 8.61 -12.56
N ALA A 113 -29.00 9.78 -11.96
CA ALA A 113 -27.96 10.53 -11.25
C ALA A 113 -27.47 9.77 -10.00
N GLN A 114 -28.40 9.32 -9.15
CA GLN A 114 -28.12 8.50 -7.97
C GLN A 114 -27.36 7.22 -8.35
N TYR A 115 -27.80 6.53 -9.40
CA TYR A 115 -27.14 5.34 -9.92
C TYR A 115 -25.69 5.60 -10.36
N VAL A 116 -25.42 6.73 -11.01
CA VAL A 116 -24.06 7.13 -11.42
C VAL A 116 -23.20 7.46 -10.20
N GLU A 117 -23.74 8.14 -9.19
CA GLU A 117 -23.05 8.45 -7.93
C GLU A 117 -22.70 7.20 -7.13
N GLU A 118 -23.65 6.27 -6.95
CA GLU A 118 -23.43 4.97 -6.32
C GLU A 118 -22.38 4.14 -7.06
N THR A 119 -22.47 4.08 -8.39
CA THR A 119 -21.54 3.29 -9.21
C THR A 119 -20.14 3.91 -9.17
N SER A 120 -20.05 5.24 -9.18
CA SER A 120 -18.81 6.00 -8.98
C SER A 120 -18.19 5.73 -7.59
N LEU A 121 -19.01 5.63 -6.54
CA LEU A 121 -18.56 5.23 -5.20
C LEU A 121 -18.09 3.76 -5.16
N ALA A 122 -18.83 2.84 -5.78
CA ALA A 122 -18.49 1.43 -5.85
C ALA A 122 -17.15 1.20 -6.58
N CYS A 123 -16.90 1.92 -7.69
CA CYS A 123 -15.59 1.93 -8.37
C CYS A 123 -14.46 2.38 -7.43
N ARG A 124 -14.64 3.49 -6.68
CA ARG A 124 -13.61 3.97 -5.74
C ARG A 124 -13.33 2.94 -4.63
N LEU A 125 -14.36 2.35 -4.04
CA LEU A 125 -14.18 1.33 -2.99
C LEU A 125 -13.48 0.08 -3.52
N ALA A 126 -13.83 -0.39 -4.72
CA ALA A 126 -13.16 -1.52 -5.35
C ALA A 126 -11.71 -1.19 -5.77
N ALA A 127 -11.43 0.04 -6.18
CA ALA A 127 -10.07 0.51 -6.47
C ALA A 127 -9.20 0.55 -5.20
N SER A 128 -9.72 1.10 -4.09
CA SER A 128 -8.98 1.14 -2.82
C SER A 128 -8.64 -0.25 -2.26
N LEU A 129 -9.49 -1.26 -2.50
CA LEU A 129 -9.17 -2.65 -2.16
C LEU A 129 -8.02 -3.21 -3.02
N ALA A 130 -7.98 -2.85 -4.31
CA ALA A 130 -6.89 -3.23 -5.20
C ALA A 130 -5.57 -2.52 -4.84
N ASP A 131 -5.60 -1.22 -4.54
CA ASP A 131 -4.44 -0.43 -4.13
C ASP A 131 -3.83 -0.96 -2.82
N GLU A 132 -4.66 -1.37 -1.85
CA GLU A 132 -4.21 -2.00 -0.60
C GLU A 132 -3.55 -3.36 -0.87
N ALA A 133 -4.13 -4.21 -1.72
CA ALA A 133 -3.55 -5.50 -2.09
C ALA A 133 -2.20 -5.35 -2.82
N VAL A 134 -2.09 -4.40 -3.74
CA VAL A 134 -0.84 -4.05 -4.45
C VAL A 134 0.20 -3.49 -3.47
N SER A 135 -0.21 -2.63 -2.53
CA SER A 135 0.67 -2.08 -1.48
C SER A 135 1.21 -3.17 -0.55
N LEU A 136 0.38 -4.15 -0.15
CA LEU A 136 0.79 -5.29 0.65
C LEU A 136 1.79 -6.19 -0.10
N ASN A 137 1.60 -6.43 -1.40
CA ASN A 137 2.55 -7.18 -2.20
C ASN A 137 3.89 -6.42 -2.34
N HIS A 138 3.87 -5.11 -2.57
CA HIS A 138 5.08 -4.28 -2.54
C HIS A 138 5.83 -4.38 -1.20
N VAL A 139 5.13 -4.42 -0.06
CA VAL A 139 5.77 -4.65 1.26
C VAL A 139 6.44 -6.03 1.33
N MET A 140 5.79 -7.09 0.85
CA MET A 140 6.37 -8.44 0.82
C MET A 140 7.64 -8.49 -0.04
N MET A 141 7.56 -7.98 -1.28
CA MET A 141 8.68 -7.99 -2.23
C MET A 141 9.83 -7.08 -1.79
N ALA A 142 9.54 -5.96 -1.12
CA ALA A 142 10.55 -5.09 -0.53
C ALA A 142 11.31 -5.79 0.62
N LEU A 143 10.62 -6.58 1.44
CA LEU A 143 11.23 -7.38 2.50
C LEU A 143 12.09 -8.53 1.95
N GLU A 144 11.66 -9.22 0.89
CA GLU A 144 12.49 -10.24 0.21
C GLU A 144 13.79 -9.63 -0.34
N VAL A 145 13.71 -8.46 -0.97
CA VAL A 145 14.89 -7.75 -1.48
C VAL A 145 15.78 -7.22 -0.35
N ALA A 146 15.21 -6.77 0.76
CA ALA A 146 15.98 -6.38 1.95
C ALA A 146 16.66 -7.57 2.64
N ASP A 147 16.03 -8.75 2.63
CA ASP A 147 16.62 -9.97 3.18
C ASP A 147 17.81 -10.47 2.32
N ILE A 148 17.76 -10.30 0.98
CA ILE A 148 18.89 -10.54 0.05
C ILE A 148 20.02 -9.51 0.20
N LEU A 149 19.69 -8.23 0.40
CA LEU A 149 20.68 -7.14 0.48
C LEU A 149 21.30 -6.95 1.89
N ARG A 150 20.76 -7.63 2.91
CA ARG A 150 21.24 -7.63 4.30
C ARG A 150 22.77 -7.85 4.47
N PRO A 151 23.49 -8.64 3.65
CA PRO A 151 24.94 -8.80 3.77
C PRO A 151 25.76 -7.59 3.29
N VAL A 152 25.15 -6.60 2.62
CA VAL A 152 25.87 -5.48 1.97
C VAL A 152 25.38 -4.08 2.34
N MET A 153 24.19 -3.92 2.95
CA MET A 153 23.66 -2.63 3.38
C MET A 153 22.64 -2.77 4.52
N ALA A 154 22.26 -1.65 5.14
CA ALA A 154 21.21 -1.64 6.15
C ALA A 154 19.82 -1.91 5.56
N VAL A 155 18.88 -2.36 6.39
CA VAL A 155 17.54 -2.80 5.94
C VAL A 155 16.73 -1.62 5.38
N ASP A 156 16.82 -0.45 5.98
CA ASP A 156 16.20 0.79 5.49
C ASP A 156 16.80 1.26 4.16
N GLU A 157 18.13 1.18 4.00
CA GLU A 157 18.81 1.44 2.72
C GLU A 157 18.32 0.48 1.61
N ALA A 158 18.13 -0.80 1.94
CA ALA A 158 17.64 -1.81 1.00
C ALA A 158 16.17 -1.59 0.62
N LEU A 159 15.31 -1.19 1.56
CA LEU A 159 13.93 -0.79 1.28
C LEU A 159 13.88 0.45 0.37
N VAL A 160 14.75 1.45 0.62
CA VAL A 160 14.90 2.61 -0.26
C VAL A 160 15.43 2.21 -1.65
N HIS A 161 16.31 1.21 -1.75
CA HIS A 161 16.77 0.67 -3.02
C HIS A 161 15.62 0.01 -3.81
N TYR A 162 14.80 -0.84 -3.17
CA TYR A 162 13.60 -1.42 -3.78
C TYR A 162 12.62 -0.36 -4.29
N ILE A 163 12.29 0.63 -3.45
CA ILE A 163 11.37 1.73 -3.77
C ILE A 163 11.82 2.50 -5.02
N ARG A 164 13.14 2.76 -5.13
CA ARG A 164 13.74 3.41 -6.30
C ARG A 164 13.74 2.51 -7.54
N ALA A 165 14.01 1.21 -7.37
CA ALA A 165 14.01 0.24 -8.47
C ALA A 165 12.62 0.07 -9.11
N PHE A 166 11.55 0.15 -8.32
CA PHE A 166 10.16 0.09 -8.80
C PHE A 166 9.56 1.47 -9.15
N GLU A 167 10.32 2.56 -8.96
CA GLU A 167 9.87 3.95 -9.18
C GLU A 167 8.53 4.26 -8.51
N LEU A 168 8.36 3.85 -7.25
CA LEU A 168 7.12 4.12 -6.51
C LEU A 168 6.97 5.63 -6.26
N SER A 169 5.77 6.17 -6.51
CA SER A 169 5.46 7.56 -6.21
C SER A 169 5.47 7.82 -4.70
N SER A 170 5.62 9.08 -4.28
CA SER A 170 5.96 9.45 -2.89
C SER A 170 5.04 8.84 -1.82
N VAL A 171 3.73 8.80 -2.05
CA VAL A 171 2.75 8.29 -1.08
C VAL A 171 2.81 6.75 -0.96
N PRO A 172 2.69 5.95 -2.04
CA PRO A 172 2.96 4.50 -1.99
C PRO A 172 4.36 4.16 -1.46
N ALA A 173 5.39 4.90 -1.85
CA ALA A 173 6.76 4.72 -1.37
C ALA A 173 6.85 4.84 0.16
N GLN A 174 6.26 5.90 0.74
CA GLN A 174 6.23 6.11 2.19
C GLN A 174 5.43 5.01 2.90
N LEU A 175 4.26 4.62 2.35
CA LEU A 175 3.42 3.57 2.93
C LEU A 175 4.14 2.21 2.96
N VAL A 176 4.77 1.82 1.85
CA VAL A 176 5.55 0.59 1.73
C VAL A 176 6.75 0.60 2.68
N PHE A 177 7.49 1.71 2.75
CA PHE A 177 8.63 1.86 3.66
C PHE A 177 8.22 1.70 5.13
N GLN A 178 7.19 2.43 5.58
CA GLN A 178 6.71 2.40 6.96
C GLN A 178 6.16 1.02 7.35
N ARG A 179 5.36 0.38 6.47
CA ARG A 179 4.83 -0.97 6.71
C ARG A 179 5.92 -2.02 6.73
N ALA A 180 6.92 -1.94 5.84
CA ALA A 180 8.05 -2.86 5.83
C ALA A 180 8.89 -2.74 7.11
N LEU A 181 9.22 -1.52 7.56
CA LEU A 181 9.92 -1.32 8.83
C LEU A 181 9.14 -1.85 10.04
N ALA A 182 7.80 -1.69 10.06
CA ALA A 182 6.97 -2.30 11.10
C ALA A 182 7.10 -3.84 11.12
N ARG A 183 7.03 -4.50 9.95
CA ARG A 183 7.26 -5.95 9.84
C ARG A 183 8.69 -6.38 10.21
N VAL A 184 9.68 -5.52 10.05
CA VAL A 184 11.06 -5.77 10.52
C VAL A 184 11.12 -5.71 12.05
N ALA A 185 10.49 -4.72 12.67
CA ALA A 185 10.41 -4.59 14.13
C ALA A 185 9.57 -5.71 14.79
N GLU A 186 8.58 -6.26 14.10
CA GLU A 186 7.87 -7.48 14.53
C GLU A 186 8.78 -8.72 14.53
N ARG A 187 9.64 -8.87 13.51
CA ARG A 187 10.61 -9.98 13.40
C ARG A 187 11.79 -9.85 14.36
N GLN A 188 12.20 -8.62 14.64
CA GLN A 188 13.30 -8.25 15.53
C GLN A 188 12.74 -7.31 16.61
N PRO A 189 12.06 -7.85 17.65
CA PRO A 189 11.57 -7.01 18.74
C PRO A 189 12.75 -6.23 19.31
N VAL A 190 12.69 -4.90 19.16
CA VAL A 190 13.74 -4.00 19.62
C VAL A 190 14.03 -4.34 21.08
N LEU A 191 15.27 -4.74 21.36
CA LEU A 191 15.71 -5.18 22.69
C LEU A 191 15.20 -4.17 23.71
N ALA A 192 14.23 -4.59 24.52
CA ALA A 192 13.64 -3.75 25.55
C ALA A 192 14.79 -3.14 26.34
N PRO A 193 14.82 -1.79 26.51
CA PRO A 193 16.01 -1.07 26.94
C PRO A 193 16.54 -1.76 28.17
N LYS A 194 17.73 -2.36 28.03
CA LYS A 194 18.29 -3.27 29.03
C LYS A 194 18.38 -2.48 30.32
N VAL A 195 17.45 -2.73 31.24
CA VAL A 195 17.43 -2.07 32.53
C VAL A 195 18.67 -2.57 33.24
N GLU A 196 19.72 -1.76 33.17
CA GLU A 196 20.89 -1.91 34.02
C GLU A 196 20.37 -1.70 35.43
N SER A 197 20.06 -2.81 36.08
CA SER A 197 19.62 -2.85 37.46
C SER A 197 20.69 -2.14 38.27
N GLU A 198 20.37 -0.93 38.74
CA GLU A 198 21.30 -0.11 39.52
C GLU A 198 21.90 -0.99 40.62
N PRO A 199 23.24 -0.98 40.80
CA PRO A 199 23.84 -1.76 41.86
C PRO A 199 23.24 -1.31 43.18
N VAL A 200 22.49 -2.20 43.83
CA VAL A 200 21.77 -1.90 45.08
C VAL A 200 22.80 -1.56 46.15
N LEU A 201 23.03 -0.26 46.33
CA LEU A 201 23.88 0.26 47.39
C LEU A 201 23.20 -0.01 48.73
N GLU A 202 23.60 -1.12 49.37
CA GLU A 202 23.14 -1.53 50.69
C GLU A 202 23.31 -0.39 51.70
N SER A 203 22.23 0.36 51.90
CA SER A 203 22.26 1.61 52.63
C SER A 203 22.15 1.33 54.13
N GLY A 204 23.30 1.01 54.72
CA GLY A 204 23.51 0.83 56.16
C GLY A 204 22.97 1.99 57.02
N PRO A 205 22.74 1.75 58.32
CA PRO A 205 21.63 2.39 59.04
C PRO A 205 21.81 3.86 59.38
N ARG A 206 20.67 4.57 59.35
CA ARG A 206 20.46 5.93 59.87
C ARG A 206 20.81 6.01 61.38
N LEU A 207 21.25 7.18 61.86
CA LEU A 207 20.45 8.06 62.75
C LEU A 207 21.21 9.30 63.29
N ARG A 208 20.45 10.39 63.49
CA ARG A 208 20.62 11.50 64.46
C ARG A 208 21.92 12.33 64.45
N ASN A 209 21.81 13.58 64.00
CA ASN A 209 21.70 14.79 64.84
C ASN A 209 21.29 15.95 63.90
N ALA A 210 20.34 16.86 64.13
CA ALA A 210 19.79 17.59 65.29
C ALA A 210 20.01 19.10 65.07
N SER A 211 19.03 19.92 65.46
CA SER A 211 19.05 21.41 65.55
C SER A 211 18.94 22.26 64.26
N ARG A 212 17.83 23.02 64.21
CA ARG A 212 17.60 24.32 63.52
C ARG A 212 18.46 25.44 64.17
N PRO A 213 18.64 26.67 63.61
CA PRO A 213 17.59 27.45 62.91
C PRO A 213 17.98 28.38 61.73
N THR A 214 16.94 28.99 61.15
CA THR A 214 16.88 30.19 60.27
C THR A 214 17.18 31.50 61.04
N PRO A 215 17.33 32.72 60.45
CA PRO A 215 16.92 33.21 59.10
C PRO A 215 18.11 33.93 58.35
N SER A 216 18.05 34.99 57.52
CA SER A 216 17.03 35.98 57.09
C SER A 216 17.44 36.81 55.83
N PHE A 217 16.45 37.48 55.20
CA PHE A 217 16.54 38.64 54.26
C PHE A 217 17.25 38.48 52.89
N GLY A 218 16.86 39.35 51.92
CA GLY A 218 17.57 39.47 50.63
C GLY A 218 16.86 40.12 49.43
N LEU A 219 15.56 40.43 49.47
CA LEU A 219 14.85 41.01 48.30
C LEU A 219 15.24 42.48 48.05
N ARG A 220 15.72 42.80 46.84
CA ARG A 220 15.85 44.18 46.35
C ARG A 220 15.60 44.23 44.84
N ALA A 221 14.50 44.88 44.45
CA ALA A 221 14.25 45.27 43.06
C ALA A 221 14.76 46.69 42.81
N ILE A 222 15.21 46.94 41.59
CA ILE A 222 15.49 48.28 41.03
C ILE A 222 14.94 48.23 39.59
N GLY A 223 14.29 49.31 39.15
CA GLY A 223 13.77 49.48 37.78
C GLY A 223 14.64 50.40 36.94
#